data_AF-A0A7D7LRD1-F1
#
_entry.id   AF-A0A7D7LRD1-F1
#
_cell.length_a   1.000
_cell.length_b   1.000
_cell.length_c   1.000
_cell.angle_alpha   90.00
_cell.angle_beta   90.00
_cell.angle_gamma   90.00
#
_symmetry.space_group_name_H-M   'P 1'
#
loop_
_entity.id
_entity.type
_entity.pdbx_description
1 polymer ?
#
loop_
_entity_poly.entity_id
_entity_poly.type
_entity_poly.pdbx_seq_one_letter_code
_entity_poly.pdbx_strand_id
1 'polypeptide(L)'
;MSRAIHVFRSPDRFVAGTIGQPGDRTFYLQAVHEARIVSVMLEKQQVQILADRIGALLDEIHRRFGTPIPPATDRVGDLSPLVMPVDAEFRVGTMGLGWDAESEAVVVELLAVTEGEFDESVVLDDTDEGPDAVRVFLTTLAAREFAARSEKVISAGRQPCPLCSEPLDPDGHLCIRTNGYKRDAQLSKSLDFIDPDVFNSLASQGGPVPFGEDEDPAGEPEDSAADDPAGDDPDEPGDAGPSSRS
;
A
#
# COMPACT_ATOMS: atom_id res chain seq x y z
N MET A 1 15.10 -33.85 -11.09
CA MET A 1 13.81 -34.07 -11.82
C MET A 1 13.82 -33.13 -13.02
N SER A 2 12.99 -33.35 -14.04
CA SER A 2 12.79 -32.33 -15.10
C SER A 2 12.12 -31.10 -14.48
N ARG A 3 12.60 -29.89 -14.80
CA ARG A 3 12.02 -28.65 -14.27
C ARG A 3 10.64 -28.32 -14.84
N ALA A 4 9.84 -27.59 -14.07
CA ALA A 4 8.56 -27.04 -14.50
C ALA A 4 8.71 -25.58 -14.94
N ILE A 5 8.33 -25.27 -16.19
CA ILE A 5 8.36 -23.89 -16.73
C ILE A 5 6.93 -23.40 -16.97
N HIS A 6 6.49 -22.44 -16.17
CA HIS A 6 5.15 -21.89 -16.18
C HIS A 6 5.11 -20.62 -17.04
N VAL A 7 4.98 -20.79 -18.37
CA VAL A 7 4.90 -19.67 -19.32
C VAL A 7 3.49 -19.07 -19.35
N PHE A 8 3.39 -17.74 -19.32
CA PHE A 8 2.17 -16.93 -19.51
C PHE A 8 2.42 -15.84 -20.56
N ARG A 9 1.92 -16.01 -21.79
CA ARG A 9 2.12 -15.05 -22.89
C ARG A 9 1.13 -13.88 -22.92
N SER A 10 -0.03 -14.06 -22.30
CA SER A 10 -1.10 -13.05 -22.22
C SER A 10 -1.89 -13.26 -20.93
N PRO A 11 -1.29 -13.01 -19.75
CA PRO A 11 -2.00 -13.13 -18.48
C PRO A 11 -3.14 -12.11 -18.41
N ASP A 12 -4.31 -12.54 -17.95
CA ASP A 12 -5.43 -11.64 -17.65
C ASP A 12 -5.13 -10.78 -16.42
N ARG A 13 -4.24 -11.27 -15.56
CA ARG A 13 -3.79 -10.58 -14.34
C ARG A 13 -2.39 -11.04 -13.92
N PHE A 14 -1.49 -10.09 -13.68
CA PHE A 14 -0.22 -10.34 -13.01
C PHE A 14 -0.07 -9.31 -11.89
N VAL A 15 0.00 -9.76 -10.64
CA VAL A 15 -0.08 -8.86 -9.47
C VAL A 15 0.80 -9.30 -8.31
N ALA A 16 1.37 -8.32 -7.62
CA ALA A 16 1.86 -8.49 -6.26
C ALA A 16 0.71 -8.45 -5.23
N GLY A 17 0.91 -9.18 -4.14
CA GLY A 17 0.05 -9.16 -2.95
C GLY A 17 0.77 -9.67 -1.71
N THR A 18 0.13 -9.55 -0.55
CA THR A 18 0.64 -10.04 0.74
C THR A 18 -0.44 -10.75 1.53
N ILE A 19 -0.04 -11.78 2.29
CA ILE A 19 -0.87 -12.44 3.30
C ILE A 19 -0.11 -12.39 4.64
N GLY A 20 -0.82 -12.14 5.75
CA GLY A 20 -0.24 -12.01 7.08
C GLY A 20 -0.54 -10.66 7.76
N GLN A 21 -0.01 -10.46 8.96
CA GLN A 21 -0.23 -9.26 9.77
C GLN A 21 0.83 -8.18 9.49
N PRO A 22 0.58 -6.89 9.75
CA PRO A 22 1.63 -5.87 9.65
C PRO A 22 2.84 -6.25 10.51
N GLY A 23 4.02 -6.37 9.88
CA GLY A 23 5.26 -6.87 10.51
C GLY A 23 5.58 -8.33 10.21
N ASP A 24 4.59 -9.17 9.94
CA ASP A 24 4.74 -10.59 9.58
C ASP A 24 3.86 -10.90 8.36
N ARG A 25 4.35 -10.49 7.17
CA ARG A 25 3.68 -10.68 5.89
C ARG A 25 4.55 -11.45 4.91
N THR A 26 4.01 -12.53 4.37
CA THR A 26 4.56 -13.21 3.20
C THR A 26 4.11 -12.46 1.94
N PHE A 27 5.04 -12.20 1.03
CA PHE A 27 4.77 -11.60 -0.27
C PHE A 27 4.63 -12.68 -1.33
N TYR A 28 3.68 -12.49 -2.24
CA TYR A 28 3.43 -13.38 -3.37
C TYR A 28 3.29 -12.58 -4.66
N LEU A 29 3.79 -13.14 -5.76
CA LEU A 29 3.37 -12.76 -7.10
C LEU A 29 2.40 -13.81 -7.63
N GLN A 30 1.31 -13.37 -8.23
CA GLN A 30 0.28 -14.24 -8.80
C GLN A 30 0.05 -13.90 -10.27
N ALA A 31 0.22 -14.91 -11.13
CA ALA A 31 -0.15 -14.87 -12.53
C ALA A 31 -1.47 -15.64 -12.72
N VAL A 32 -2.42 -15.04 -13.43
CA VAL A 32 -3.72 -15.64 -13.77
C VAL A 32 -3.92 -15.57 -15.27
N HIS A 33 -4.33 -16.68 -15.86
CA HIS A 33 -4.87 -16.73 -17.21
C HIS A 33 -6.02 -17.73 -17.28
N GLU A 34 -7.22 -17.27 -17.63
CA GLU A 34 -8.48 -18.01 -17.55
C GLU A 34 -8.65 -18.72 -16.18
N ALA A 35 -8.63 -20.06 -16.17
CA ALA A 35 -8.70 -20.88 -14.96
C ALA A 35 -7.32 -21.27 -14.38
N ARG A 36 -6.21 -20.93 -15.06
CA ARG A 36 -4.85 -21.22 -14.61
C ARG A 36 -4.34 -20.10 -13.71
N ILE A 37 -4.21 -20.40 -12.43
CA ILE A 37 -3.57 -19.52 -11.44
C ILE A 37 -2.23 -20.15 -11.05
N VAL A 38 -1.16 -19.36 -11.05
CA VAL A 38 0.16 -19.74 -10.51
C VAL A 38 0.57 -18.65 -9.53
N SER A 39 0.94 -19.05 -8.31
CA SER A 39 1.45 -18.14 -7.29
C SER A 39 2.87 -18.58 -6.89
N VAL A 40 3.77 -17.61 -6.68
CA VAL A 40 5.13 -17.84 -6.19
C VAL A 40 5.44 -16.90 -5.02
N MET A 41 6.21 -17.39 -4.06
CA MET A 41 6.56 -16.67 -2.83
C MET A 41 7.86 -15.88 -3.03
N LEU A 42 7.85 -14.61 -2.63
CA LEU A 42 8.98 -13.69 -2.74
C LEU A 42 9.26 -12.99 -1.41
N GLU A 43 10.44 -12.40 -1.31
CA GLU A 43 10.79 -11.47 -0.25
C GLU A 43 10.39 -10.04 -0.61
N LYS A 44 10.12 -9.21 0.41
CA LYS A 44 9.74 -7.80 0.24
C LYS A 44 10.74 -7.03 -0.66
N GLN A 45 12.04 -7.28 -0.49
CA GLN A 45 13.09 -6.64 -1.28
C GLN A 45 13.08 -7.08 -2.74
N GLN A 46 12.80 -8.36 -3.04
CA GLN A 46 12.65 -8.85 -4.41
C GLN A 46 11.47 -8.16 -5.12
N VAL A 47 10.30 -8.08 -4.48
CA VAL A 47 9.12 -7.40 -5.05
C VAL A 47 9.40 -5.91 -5.32
N GLN A 48 10.13 -5.24 -4.42
CA GLN A 48 10.54 -3.85 -4.62
C GLN A 48 11.49 -3.70 -5.81
N ILE A 49 12.58 -4.48 -5.85
CA ILE A 49 13.57 -4.45 -6.94
C ILE A 49 12.91 -4.75 -8.29
N LEU A 50 11.92 -5.64 -8.34
CA LEU A 50 11.19 -5.96 -9.56
C LEU A 50 10.32 -4.78 -10.04
N ALA A 51 9.60 -4.11 -9.13
CA ALA A 51 8.82 -2.91 -9.46
C ALA A 51 9.71 -1.76 -9.96
N ASP A 52 10.77 -1.45 -9.21
CA ASP A 52 11.75 -0.40 -9.54
C ASP A 52 12.39 -0.65 -10.92
N ARG A 53 12.80 -1.90 -11.21
CA ARG A 53 13.41 -2.29 -12.49
C ARG A 53 12.42 -2.28 -13.65
N ILE A 54 11.18 -2.68 -13.45
CA ILE A 54 10.14 -2.58 -14.49
C ILE A 54 9.87 -1.11 -14.85
N GLY A 55 9.76 -0.23 -13.84
CA GLY A 55 9.59 1.20 -14.07
C GLY A 55 10.76 1.81 -14.86
N ALA A 56 12.00 1.47 -14.48
CA ALA A 56 13.20 1.94 -15.17
C ALA A 56 13.32 1.40 -16.61
N LEU A 57 13.05 0.12 -16.84
CA LEU A 57 13.10 -0.51 -18.16
C LEU A 57 12.09 0.13 -19.12
N LEU A 58 10.85 0.35 -18.68
CA LEU A 58 9.81 1.01 -19.46
C LEU A 58 10.25 2.42 -19.90
N ASP A 59 10.84 3.20 -18.98
CA ASP A 59 11.37 4.53 -19.29
C ASP A 59 12.59 4.50 -20.23
N GLU A 60 13.43 3.47 -20.14
CA GLU A 60 14.59 3.24 -21.02
C GLU A 60 14.16 2.85 -22.45
N ILE A 61 13.14 2.00 -22.58
CA ILE A 61 12.50 1.62 -23.85
C ILE A 61 11.94 2.87 -24.53
N HIS A 62 11.15 3.67 -23.80
CA HIS A 62 10.57 4.92 -24.34
C HIS A 62 11.65 5.86 -24.89
N ARG A 63 12.75 6.04 -24.15
CA ARG A 63 13.88 6.92 -24.54
C ARG A 63 14.68 6.40 -25.75
N ARG A 64 14.79 5.08 -25.93
CA ARG A 64 15.57 4.48 -27.03
C ARG A 64 14.78 4.25 -28.31
N PHE A 65 13.55 3.78 -28.20
CA PHE A 65 12.75 3.29 -29.33
C PHE A 65 11.54 4.16 -29.65
N GLY A 66 11.18 5.11 -28.77
CA GLY A 66 10.00 5.96 -28.95
C GLY A 66 8.66 5.25 -28.73
N THR A 67 8.68 3.98 -28.28
CA THR A 67 7.51 3.17 -27.96
C THR A 67 6.51 3.94 -27.07
N PRO A 68 5.20 3.89 -27.32
CA PRO A 68 4.20 4.56 -26.48
C PRO A 68 4.07 3.84 -25.13
N ILE A 69 4.75 4.37 -24.12
CA ILE A 69 4.71 3.87 -22.75
C ILE A 69 3.78 4.76 -21.91
N PRO A 70 2.83 4.20 -21.13
CA PRO A 70 2.02 4.98 -20.21
C PRO A 70 2.89 5.74 -19.19
N PRO A 71 2.51 6.97 -18.79
CA PRO A 71 3.23 7.71 -17.76
C PRO A 71 3.23 6.96 -16.42
N ALA A 72 4.24 7.18 -15.59
CA ALA A 72 4.23 6.71 -14.20
C ALA A 72 3.03 7.32 -13.44
N THR A 73 2.37 6.54 -12.60
CA THR A 73 1.22 7.00 -11.82
C THR A 73 1.00 6.17 -10.56
N ASP A 74 0.69 6.84 -9.45
CA ASP A 74 0.34 6.20 -8.17
C ASP A 74 -1.11 5.65 -8.17
N ARG A 75 -1.86 5.90 -9.26
CA ARG A 75 -3.26 5.53 -9.44
C ARG A 75 -3.42 4.09 -9.91
N VAL A 76 -3.17 3.16 -9.00
CA VAL A 76 -3.43 1.72 -9.18
C VAL A 76 -4.91 1.47 -9.49
N GLY A 77 -5.20 0.86 -10.66
CA GLY A 77 -6.55 0.48 -11.09
C GLY A 77 -7.09 -0.75 -10.34
N ASP A 78 -6.39 -1.88 -10.43
CA ASP A 78 -6.78 -3.10 -9.69
C ASP A 78 -6.27 -3.09 -8.25
N LEU A 79 -7.19 -2.98 -7.29
CA LEU A 79 -6.95 -3.13 -5.85
C LEU A 79 -7.52 -4.43 -5.27
N SER A 80 -8.01 -5.35 -6.11
CA SER A 80 -8.60 -6.62 -5.68
C SER A 80 -7.57 -7.49 -4.96
N PRO A 81 -7.98 -8.36 -4.01
CA PRO A 81 -7.07 -9.27 -3.32
C PRO A 81 -6.42 -10.28 -4.29
N LEU A 82 -5.49 -11.08 -3.77
CA LEU A 82 -5.06 -12.31 -4.47
C LEU A 82 -6.26 -13.26 -4.58
N VAL A 83 -6.33 -14.03 -5.66
CA VAL A 83 -7.32 -15.12 -5.80
C VAL A 83 -6.94 -16.23 -4.81
N MET A 84 -7.92 -16.73 -4.06
CA MET A 84 -7.74 -17.75 -3.02
C MET A 84 -8.19 -19.13 -3.53
N PRO A 85 -7.54 -20.23 -3.11
CA PRO A 85 -6.37 -20.29 -2.23
C PRO A 85 -5.09 -19.75 -2.90
N VAL A 86 -4.14 -19.29 -2.08
CA VAL A 86 -2.80 -18.89 -2.52
C VAL A 86 -1.81 -19.95 -2.05
N ASP A 87 -1.77 -21.05 -2.80
CA ASP A 87 -0.74 -22.06 -2.70
C ASP A 87 0.43 -21.64 -3.59
N ALA A 88 1.66 -21.65 -3.05
CA ALA A 88 2.84 -21.21 -3.78
C ALA A 88 3.64 -22.40 -4.32
N GLU A 89 3.89 -22.42 -5.63
CA GLU A 89 4.66 -23.47 -6.31
C GLU A 89 6.09 -23.55 -5.75
N PHE A 90 6.74 -22.38 -5.58
CA PHE A 90 8.09 -22.25 -5.04
C PHE A 90 8.38 -20.88 -4.42
N ARG A 91 9.52 -20.77 -3.74
CA ARG A 91 10.15 -19.50 -3.35
C ARG A 91 11.09 -19.05 -4.47
N VAL A 92 10.98 -17.79 -4.92
CA VAL A 92 11.87 -17.24 -5.95
C VAL A 92 13.26 -16.98 -5.37
N GLY A 93 14.31 -17.39 -6.08
CA GLY A 93 15.69 -16.98 -5.82
C GLY A 93 16.11 -15.85 -6.77
N THR A 94 16.19 -16.17 -8.06
CA THR A 94 16.68 -15.28 -9.12
C THR A 94 15.51 -14.69 -9.93
N MET A 95 15.67 -13.44 -10.37
CA MET A 95 14.68 -12.74 -11.20
C MET A 95 15.33 -12.16 -12.45
N GLY A 96 14.90 -12.63 -13.62
CA GLY A 96 15.20 -12.02 -14.92
C GLY A 96 14.17 -10.94 -15.29
N LEU A 97 14.62 -9.93 -16.02
CA LEU A 97 13.76 -8.92 -16.63
C LEU A 97 14.33 -8.53 -17.99
N GLY A 98 13.49 -8.57 -19.03
CA GLY A 98 13.87 -8.25 -20.40
C GLY A 98 12.77 -7.53 -21.18
N TRP A 99 13.11 -7.14 -22.41
CA TRP A 99 12.18 -6.56 -23.38
C TRP A 99 12.22 -7.37 -24.68
N ASP A 100 11.08 -7.88 -25.10
CA ASP A 100 10.89 -8.48 -26.41
C ASP A 100 10.42 -7.40 -27.40
N ALA A 101 11.28 -7.10 -28.37
CA ALA A 101 11.02 -6.11 -29.41
C ALA A 101 10.20 -6.66 -30.60
N GLU A 102 9.96 -7.97 -30.69
CA GLU A 102 9.07 -8.56 -31.69
C GLU A 102 7.61 -8.56 -31.22
N SER A 103 7.36 -8.78 -29.92
CA SER A 103 6.01 -8.76 -29.33
C SER A 103 5.65 -7.48 -28.56
N GLU A 104 6.56 -6.49 -28.50
CA GLU A 104 6.44 -5.26 -27.68
C GLU A 104 6.07 -5.53 -26.21
N ALA A 105 6.67 -6.58 -25.62
CA ALA A 105 6.34 -7.08 -24.29
C ALA A 105 7.52 -6.99 -23.31
N VAL A 106 7.23 -6.62 -22.06
CA VAL A 106 8.15 -6.80 -20.93
C VAL A 106 8.12 -8.27 -20.52
N VAL A 107 9.26 -8.93 -20.51
CA VAL A 107 9.41 -10.33 -20.10
C VAL A 107 9.92 -10.36 -18.67
N VAL A 108 9.11 -10.88 -17.75
CA VAL A 108 9.46 -11.12 -16.34
C VAL A 108 9.72 -12.61 -16.16
N GLU A 109 10.86 -12.97 -15.57
CA GLU A 109 11.26 -14.35 -15.34
C GLU A 109 11.62 -14.58 -13.87
N LEU A 110 11.05 -15.59 -13.25
CA LEU A 110 11.17 -15.87 -11.82
C LEU A 110 11.62 -17.31 -11.63
N LEU A 111 12.84 -17.54 -11.16
CA LEU A 111 13.43 -18.86 -10.98
C LEU A 111 13.38 -19.28 -9.51
N ALA A 112 13.10 -20.55 -9.25
CA ALA A 112 13.08 -21.11 -7.90
C ALA A 112 14.44 -21.01 -7.20
N VAL A 113 14.42 -20.75 -5.89
CA VAL A 113 15.62 -20.77 -5.06
C VAL A 113 16.18 -22.18 -4.97
N THR A 114 17.50 -22.29 -5.06
CA THR A 114 18.25 -23.55 -5.08
C THR A 114 19.52 -23.41 -4.23
N GLU A 115 20.07 -24.53 -3.76
CA GLU A 115 21.22 -24.55 -2.84
C GLU A 115 22.59 -24.41 -3.54
N GLY A 116 22.60 -24.23 -4.87
CA GLY A 116 23.81 -24.03 -5.68
C GLY A 116 23.85 -22.65 -6.33
N GLU A 117 25.04 -22.13 -6.57
CA GLU A 117 25.23 -20.93 -7.40
C GLU A 117 24.94 -21.26 -8.87
N PHE A 118 24.01 -20.51 -9.48
CA PHE A 118 23.74 -20.56 -10.91
C PHE A 118 24.28 -19.29 -11.57
N ASP A 119 24.93 -19.46 -12.73
CA ASP A 119 25.41 -18.34 -13.55
C ASP A 119 24.22 -17.58 -14.20
N GLU A 120 24.37 -16.28 -14.41
CA GLU A 120 23.31 -15.43 -14.98
C GLU A 120 22.91 -15.88 -16.40
N SER A 121 23.78 -16.61 -17.11
CA SER A 121 23.49 -17.21 -18.43
C SER A 121 22.32 -18.20 -18.42
N VAL A 122 22.04 -18.87 -17.30
CA VAL A 122 20.96 -19.88 -17.17
C VAL A 122 19.57 -19.23 -17.13
N VAL A 123 19.48 -17.92 -16.87
CA VAL A 123 18.23 -17.16 -16.79
C VAL A 123 17.51 -17.06 -18.14
N LEU A 124 18.18 -17.37 -19.25
CA LEU A 124 17.64 -17.28 -20.62
C LEU A 124 17.80 -18.58 -21.44
N ASP A 125 18.27 -19.67 -20.84
CA ASP A 125 18.37 -20.97 -21.52
C ASP A 125 17.14 -21.84 -21.20
N ASP A 126 16.55 -22.46 -22.22
CA ASP A 126 15.31 -23.26 -22.14
C ASP A 126 15.62 -24.78 -22.10
N THR A 127 16.81 -25.16 -21.63
CA THR A 127 17.24 -26.55 -21.42
C THR A 127 16.46 -27.28 -20.31
N ASP A 128 16.41 -28.62 -20.35
CA ASP A 128 15.67 -29.43 -19.37
C ASP A 128 16.29 -29.45 -17.94
N GLU A 129 17.53 -28.95 -17.79
CA GLU A 129 18.25 -28.86 -16.52
C GLU A 129 18.23 -27.42 -15.96
N GLY A 130 17.63 -27.23 -14.78
CA GLY A 130 17.58 -25.94 -14.09
C GLY A 130 16.60 -25.95 -12.92
N PRO A 131 16.40 -24.80 -12.25
CA PRO A 131 15.30 -24.61 -11.29
C PRO A 131 13.94 -24.50 -12.01
N ASP A 132 12.86 -24.74 -11.29
CA ASP A 132 11.50 -24.41 -11.74
C ASP A 132 11.37 -22.90 -11.99
N ALA A 133 10.55 -22.51 -12.96
CA ALA A 133 10.49 -21.12 -13.44
C ALA A 133 9.07 -20.66 -13.78
N VAL A 134 8.79 -19.37 -13.62
CA VAL A 134 7.61 -18.69 -14.16
C VAL A 134 8.08 -17.59 -15.12
N ARG A 135 7.66 -17.64 -16.39
CA ARG A 135 7.98 -16.62 -17.42
C ARG A 135 6.70 -15.93 -17.87
N VAL A 136 6.59 -14.63 -17.62
CA VAL A 136 5.39 -13.82 -17.84
C VAL A 136 5.70 -12.71 -18.84
N PHE A 137 4.90 -12.63 -19.90
CA PHE A 137 4.95 -11.54 -20.88
C PHE A 137 3.87 -10.52 -20.51
N LEU A 138 4.26 -9.25 -20.38
CA LEU A 138 3.38 -8.15 -19.97
C LEU A 138 3.37 -7.06 -21.04
N THR A 139 2.19 -6.51 -21.33
CA THR A 139 2.07 -5.27 -22.10
C THR A 139 2.70 -4.11 -21.33
N THR A 140 3.10 -3.05 -22.02
CA THR A 140 3.67 -1.84 -21.41
C THR A 140 2.74 -1.20 -20.37
N LEU A 141 1.42 -1.34 -20.56
CA LEU A 141 0.39 -0.95 -19.58
C LEU A 141 0.37 -1.86 -18.36
N ALA A 142 0.24 -3.18 -18.54
CA ALA A 142 0.19 -4.14 -17.44
C ALA A 142 1.47 -4.11 -16.59
N ALA A 143 2.63 -3.90 -17.22
CA ALA A 143 3.90 -3.71 -16.53
C ALA A 143 3.93 -2.41 -15.68
N ARG A 144 3.37 -1.30 -16.18
CA ARG A 144 3.29 -0.04 -15.42
C ARG A 144 2.29 -0.15 -14.25
N GLU A 145 1.14 -0.78 -14.47
CA GLU A 145 0.15 -1.04 -13.40
C GLU A 145 0.71 -1.98 -12.32
N PHE A 146 1.47 -3.00 -12.72
CA PHE A 146 2.15 -3.92 -11.81
C PHE A 146 3.14 -3.19 -10.88
N ALA A 147 3.96 -2.29 -11.42
CA ALA A 147 4.94 -1.54 -10.63
C ALA A 147 4.25 -0.67 -9.56
N ALA A 148 3.32 0.18 -10.00
CA ALA A 148 2.53 1.04 -9.11
C ALA A 148 1.74 0.25 -8.05
N ARG A 149 1.16 -0.90 -8.42
CA ARG A 149 0.50 -1.80 -7.45
C ARG A 149 1.47 -2.37 -6.43
N SER A 150 2.66 -2.78 -6.87
CA SER A 150 3.68 -3.39 -6.01
C SER A 150 4.19 -2.40 -4.97
N GLU A 151 4.53 -1.17 -5.38
CA GLU A 151 4.91 -0.07 -4.49
C GLU A 151 3.82 0.21 -3.43
N LYS A 152 2.55 0.19 -3.83
CA LYS A 152 1.40 0.37 -2.93
C LYS A 152 1.21 -0.80 -1.95
N VAL A 153 1.44 -2.03 -2.38
CA VAL A 153 1.40 -3.23 -1.51
C VAL A 153 2.55 -3.21 -0.49
N ILE A 154 3.75 -2.80 -0.92
CA ILE A 154 4.96 -2.69 -0.08
C ILE A 154 4.80 -1.59 0.99
N SER A 155 4.28 -0.42 0.61
CA SER A 155 4.05 0.70 1.53
C SER A 155 2.89 0.46 2.50
N ALA A 156 1.82 -0.21 2.07
CA ALA A 156 0.71 -0.65 2.93
C ALA A 156 1.11 -1.69 4.00
N GLY A 157 2.39 -2.09 4.08
CA GLY A 157 2.96 -2.88 5.17
C GLY A 157 3.17 -2.12 6.49
N ARG A 158 3.28 -0.79 6.44
CA ARG A 158 3.56 0.09 7.58
C ARG A 158 2.32 0.27 8.47
N GLN A 159 2.51 0.65 9.74
CA GLN A 159 1.37 1.14 10.53
C GLN A 159 0.87 2.46 9.95
N PRO A 160 -0.46 2.67 9.83
CA PRO A 160 -1.00 3.95 9.40
C PRO A 160 -0.81 5.00 10.51
N CYS A 161 -0.48 6.24 10.13
CA CYS A 161 -0.36 7.33 11.07
C CYS A 161 -1.72 7.58 11.75
N PRO A 162 -1.81 7.61 13.10
CA PRO A 162 -3.08 7.80 13.81
C PRO A 162 -3.72 9.18 13.61
N LEU A 163 -3.05 10.08 12.86
CA LEU A 163 -3.54 11.42 12.55
C LEU A 163 -3.97 11.56 11.07
N CYS A 164 -3.10 11.20 10.12
CA CYS A 164 -3.36 11.37 8.68
C CYS A 164 -3.61 10.07 7.90
N SER A 165 -3.62 8.90 8.55
CA SER A 165 -3.71 7.55 7.93
C SER A 165 -2.63 7.16 6.90
N GLU A 166 -1.71 8.07 6.58
CA GLU A 166 -0.51 7.81 5.76
C GLU A 166 0.39 6.71 6.32
N PRO A 167 1.13 5.95 5.49
CA PRO A 167 2.01 4.87 5.96
C PRO A 167 3.27 5.39 6.71
N LEU A 168 3.43 5.03 7.99
CA LEU A 168 4.55 5.50 8.82
C LEU A 168 5.93 4.99 8.36
N ASP A 169 6.88 5.91 8.16
CA ASP A 169 8.32 5.61 7.98
C ASP A 169 8.99 5.20 9.31
N PRO A 170 10.01 4.32 9.28
CA PRO A 170 10.77 3.94 10.48
C PRO A 170 11.53 5.12 11.08
N ASP A 171 12.05 6.03 10.26
CA ASP A 171 12.70 7.28 10.68
C ASP A 171 11.69 8.37 11.11
N GLY A 172 10.39 8.09 11.09
CA GLY A 172 9.31 8.99 11.45
C GLY A 172 8.71 9.77 10.27
N HIS A 173 7.40 9.69 10.13
CA HIS A 173 6.61 10.26 9.02
C HIS A 173 6.33 11.77 9.15
N LEU A 174 6.37 12.49 8.03
CA LEU A 174 6.04 13.92 7.93
C LEU A 174 4.52 14.17 7.89
N CYS A 175 3.84 14.03 9.03
CA CYS A 175 2.40 14.18 9.10
C CYS A 175 1.91 15.58 8.69
N ILE A 176 1.16 15.66 7.58
CA ILE A 176 0.54 16.90 7.08
C ILE A 176 -0.39 17.56 8.11
N ARG A 177 -1.05 16.78 8.99
CA ARG A 177 -1.94 17.32 10.04
C ARG A 177 -1.19 17.89 11.25
N THR A 178 0.13 17.73 11.32
CA THR A 178 0.99 18.36 12.35
C THR A 178 2.09 19.24 11.74
N ASN A 179 1.98 19.60 10.45
CA ASN A 179 3.02 20.31 9.69
C ASN A 179 4.42 19.67 9.85
N GLY A 180 4.48 18.34 9.86
CA GLY A 180 5.73 17.59 9.98
C GLY A 180 6.36 17.55 11.37
N TYR A 181 5.70 18.10 12.41
CA TYR A 181 6.27 18.13 13.76
C TYR A 181 6.33 16.71 14.35
N LYS A 182 7.53 16.14 14.45
CA LYS A 182 7.78 14.86 15.11
C LYS A 182 7.50 14.98 16.61
N ARG A 183 6.41 14.37 17.08
CA ARG A 183 6.32 13.95 18.49
C ARG A 183 7.01 12.60 18.58
N ASP A 184 8.21 12.58 19.14
CA ASP A 184 8.93 11.33 19.35
C ASP A 184 8.14 10.40 20.28
N ALA A 185 8.14 9.10 20.01
CA ALA A 185 7.17 8.16 20.55
C ALA A 185 7.49 7.69 21.99
N GLN A 186 8.07 8.57 22.80
CA GLN A 186 8.33 8.36 24.22
C GLN A 186 7.42 9.22 25.10
N LEU A 187 6.11 9.05 24.92
CA LEU A 187 5.15 9.18 26.03
C LEU A 187 5.27 7.95 26.96
N SER A 188 6.49 7.71 27.44
CA SER A 188 6.71 6.95 28.67
C SER A 188 5.99 7.66 29.82
N LYS A 189 5.65 6.92 30.87
CA LYS A 189 5.02 7.48 32.09
C LYS A 189 6.05 8.20 32.96
N SER A 190 6.74 9.17 32.38
CA SER A 190 7.67 10.08 33.05
C SER A 190 6.87 11.04 33.92
N LEU A 191 6.70 10.63 35.18
CA LEU A 191 6.18 11.46 36.27
C LEU A 191 7.13 12.64 36.58
N ASP A 192 8.31 12.68 35.96
CA ASP A 192 9.37 13.68 36.06
C ASP A 192 8.93 15.11 35.67
N PHE A 193 7.79 15.28 34.99
CA PHE A 193 7.16 16.58 34.71
C PHE A 193 6.15 17.03 35.77
N ILE A 194 5.81 16.18 36.74
CA ILE A 194 5.02 16.56 37.90
C ILE A 194 5.99 17.03 38.98
N ASP A 195 6.00 18.34 39.24
CA ASP A 195 6.77 18.92 40.33
C ASP A 195 6.39 18.23 41.67
N PRO A 196 7.35 17.62 42.40
CA PRO A 196 7.07 16.91 43.64
C PRO A 196 6.40 17.78 44.71
N ASP A 197 6.68 19.09 44.74
CA ASP A 197 6.06 20.01 45.70
C ASP A 197 4.63 20.37 45.29
N VAL A 198 4.31 20.37 43.99
CA VAL A 198 2.91 20.49 43.51
C VAL A 198 2.11 19.22 43.85
N PHE A 199 2.69 18.04 43.66
CA PHE A 199 2.05 16.77 44.04
C PHE A 199 1.83 16.68 45.56
N ASN A 200 2.84 17.01 46.36
CA ASN A 200 2.73 17.04 47.82
C ASN A 200 1.77 18.14 48.32
N SER A 201 1.71 19.29 47.65
CA SER A 201 0.76 20.37 47.97
C SER A 201 -0.69 19.94 47.76
N LEU A 202 -0.97 19.20 46.67
CA LEU A 202 -2.29 18.61 46.43
C LEU A 202 -2.62 17.49 47.44
N ALA A 203 -1.66 16.60 47.73
CA ALA A 203 -1.85 15.51 48.68
C ALA A 203 -2.04 15.99 50.13
N SER A 204 -1.36 17.07 50.54
CA SER A 204 -1.45 17.63 51.89
C SER A 204 -2.67 18.55 52.10
N GLN A 205 -3.29 19.05 51.03
CA GLN A 205 -4.60 19.73 51.08
C GLN A 205 -5.79 18.73 51.05
N GLY A 206 -5.52 17.44 50.84
CA GLY A 206 -6.50 16.35 50.84
C GLY A 206 -7.02 15.96 52.22
N GLY A 207 -7.62 16.92 52.95
CA GLY A 207 -8.57 16.59 54.02
C GLY A 207 -9.75 15.79 53.44
N PRO A 208 -10.46 14.97 54.25
CA PRO A 208 -11.56 14.16 53.73
C PRO A 208 -12.66 15.06 53.17
N VAL A 209 -12.95 14.92 51.87
CA VAL A 209 -14.11 15.56 51.24
C VAL A 209 -15.38 15.08 51.96
N PRO A 210 -16.17 15.98 52.57
CA PRO A 210 -17.48 15.61 53.05
C PRO A 210 -18.36 15.34 51.82
N PHE A 211 -18.82 14.10 51.66
CA PHE A 211 -20.05 13.87 50.92
C PHE A 211 -21.18 14.47 51.75
N GLY A 212 -21.53 15.72 51.43
CA GLY A 212 -22.75 16.34 51.92
C GLY A 212 -23.95 15.59 51.34
N GLU A 213 -24.88 15.21 52.20
CA GLU A 213 -26.08 14.45 51.86
C GLU A 213 -27.10 15.32 51.10
N ASP A 214 -28.04 14.68 50.40
CA ASP A 214 -29.02 15.34 49.54
C ASP A 214 -30.02 16.21 50.33
N GLU A 215 -30.13 17.51 49.98
CA GLU A 215 -31.27 18.36 50.34
C GLU A 215 -31.78 19.13 49.11
N ASP A 216 -32.99 18.75 48.64
CA ASP A 216 -33.77 19.51 47.66
C ASP A 216 -34.16 20.91 48.17
N PRO A 217 -34.27 21.89 47.25
CA PRO A 217 -35.35 22.86 47.37
C PRO A 217 -36.09 23.06 46.05
N ALA A 218 -37.36 22.63 45.99
CA ALA A 218 -38.31 23.06 44.96
C ALA A 218 -38.70 24.54 45.16
N GLY A 219 -38.78 25.33 44.09
CA GLY A 219 -39.04 26.78 44.21
C GLY A 219 -39.04 27.61 42.92
N GLU A 220 -39.82 27.21 41.91
CA GLU A 220 -40.36 28.14 40.89
C GLU A 220 -41.34 29.17 41.55
N PRO A 221 -41.77 30.30 40.92
CA PRO A 221 -42.03 30.44 39.46
C PRO A 221 -41.94 31.85 38.79
N GLU A 222 -42.25 31.88 37.47
CA GLU A 222 -42.64 33.02 36.58
C GLU A 222 -41.58 34.13 36.35
N ASP A 223 -41.49 34.87 35.22
CA ASP A 223 -42.17 34.95 33.90
C ASP A 223 -41.12 35.50 32.86
N SER A 224 -41.25 35.62 31.52
CA SER A 224 -42.35 35.50 30.54
C SER A 224 -41.78 35.35 29.11
N ALA A 225 -42.56 34.81 28.15
CA ALA A 225 -42.44 34.95 26.66
C ALA A 225 -41.13 34.48 25.97
N ALA A 226 -41.12 33.58 24.97
CA ALA A 226 -41.69 33.67 23.60
C ALA A 226 -40.95 34.70 22.69
N ASP A 227 -40.66 34.45 21.41
CA ASP A 227 -41.26 33.52 20.43
C ASP A 227 -40.24 32.84 19.47
N ASP A 228 -40.69 31.77 18.82
CA ASP A 228 -40.13 31.11 17.60
C ASP A 228 -40.98 31.59 16.38
N PRO A 229 -40.84 31.13 15.11
CA PRO A 229 -39.75 30.44 14.40
C PRO A 229 -39.50 31.01 12.96
N ALA A 230 -38.74 30.23 12.16
CA ALA A 230 -38.95 29.95 10.72
C ALA A 230 -38.45 30.89 9.59
N GLY A 231 -38.21 30.26 8.42
CA GLY A 231 -37.95 30.83 7.10
C GLY A 231 -36.46 30.97 6.71
N ASP A 232 -36.03 30.70 5.47
CA ASP A 232 -36.65 29.92 4.38
C ASP A 232 -35.57 29.53 3.35
N ASP A 233 -35.60 28.30 2.83
CA ASP A 233 -35.03 27.86 1.54
C ASP A 233 -36.23 27.76 0.56
N PRO A 234 -36.14 28.03 -0.77
CA PRO A 234 -35.05 27.56 -1.65
C PRO A 234 -34.76 28.47 -2.89
N ASP A 235 -34.31 27.85 -4.00
CA ASP A 235 -34.34 28.29 -5.41
C ASP A 235 -33.37 29.42 -5.87
N GLU A 236 -32.83 29.42 -7.10
CA GLU A 236 -32.88 28.49 -8.25
C GLU A 236 -31.54 28.56 -9.05
N PRO A 237 -31.20 27.58 -9.93
CA PRO A 237 -29.95 27.60 -10.71
C PRO A 237 -30.08 28.29 -12.09
N GLY A 238 -29.12 29.16 -12.43
CA GLY A 238 -29.08 29.84 -13.73
C GLY A 238 -28.54 28.98 -14.89
N ASP A 239 -29.36 28.76 -15.91
CA ASP A 239 -29.06 27.99 -17.13
C ASP A 239 -28.37 28.81 -18.25
N ALA A 240 -27.78 28.08 -19.22
CA ALA A 240 -27.30 28.50 -20.53
C ALA A 240 -26.10 29.49 -20.58
N GLY A 241 -25.24 29.45 -21.61
CA GLY A 241 -25.20 28.56 -22.78
C GLY A 241 -23.92 28.75 -23.62
N PRO A 242 -23.69 27.93 -24.66
CA PRO A 242 -22.40 27.85 -25.34
C PRO A 242 -22.24 28.80 -26.54
N SER A 243 -20.99 29.07 -26.91
CA SER A 243 -20.63 29.44 -28.29
C SER A 243 -19.18 29.08 -28.63
N SER A 244 -18.93 28.87 -29.92
CA SER A 244 -17.66 28.41 -30.48
C SER A 244 -17.28 29.24 -31.70
N ARG A 245 -16.03 29.11 -32.17
CA ARG A 245 -15.42 29.81 -33.32
C ARG A 245 -15.10 31.29 -33.04
N SER A 246 -14.13 31.91 -33.74
CA SER A 246 -13.29 31.40 -34.85
C SER A 246 -11.81 31.53 -34.55
#